data_AF-A0A2H8TKK7-F1
#
_entry.id   AF-A0A2H8TKK7-F1
#
_cell.length_a   1.000
_cell.length_b   1.000
_cell.length_c   1.000
_cell.angle_alpha   90.00
_cell.angle_beta   90.00
_cell.angle_gamma   90.00
#
_symmetry.space_group_name_H-M   'P 1'
#
loop_
_entity.id
_entity.type
_entity.pdbx_description
1 polymer ?
#
loop_
_entity_poly.entity_id
_entity_poly.type
_entity_poly.pdbx_seq_one_letter_code
_entity_poly.pdbx_strand_id
1 'polypeptide(L)'
;MNKINLTNITNNEIFTYSTILIKGSVNIHNESSIILKHYSNNGKQLAESHWAVIKNKFKIIIELKIGDNMLVFKIGNEVLNTKLVYKQRVTNYTVCPVYIICADHDGRFQAPVNHDNSVQNACNKITLCSKLIQMLTAEKMYEKGFGKKTFQVEKECRIIKSSLTRRTVFNMHPEKLWEYIARELTNGQNSKTRKYLAFLSCTYWDGQNLHGHVALGGGGLALFGTGCLYTWPSKLEEVLPCFMNMAKVDTGTLLDDSCFR
;
A
#
# COMPACT_ATOMS: atom_id res chain seq x y z
N MET A 1 23.54 -12.22 -25.87
CA MET A 1 22.63 -11.20 -25.29
C MET A 1 21.87 -11.85 -24.14
N ASN A 2 21.75 -11.18 -22.99
CA ASN A 2 20.99 -11.73 -21.85
C ASN A 2 19.51 -11.84 -22.22
N LYS A 3 18.92 -13.02 -22.03
CA LYS A 3 17.51 -13.29 -22.36
C LYS A 3 16.53 -12.73 -21.31
N ILE A 4 17.01 -12.45 -20.10
CA ILE A 4 16.29 -11.71 -19.06
C ILE A 4 17.09 -10.42 -18.79
N ASN A 5 16.43 -9.27 -18.85
CA ASN A 5 17.03 -7.97 -18.58
C ASN A 5 16.21 -7.22 -17.52
N LEU A 6 16.85 -6.76 -16.45
CA LEU A 6 16.24 -5.98 -15.38
C LEU A 6 16.53 -4.50 -15.63
N THR A 7 15.52 -3.63 -15.58
CA THR A 7 15.65 -2.24 -16.05
C THR A 7 15.70 -1.20 -14.95
N ASN A 8 15.22 -1.54 -13.74
CA ASN A 8 15.18 -0.61 -12.62
C ASN A 8 15.88 -1.14 -11.36
N ILE A 9 16.58 -2.26 -11.45
CA ILE A 9 17.39 -2.80 -10.34
C ILE A 9 18.76 -3.28 -10.84
N THR A 10 19.75 -3.23 -9.94
CA THR A 10 21.11 -3.76 -10.19
C THR A 10 21.51 -4.75 -9.12
N ASN A 11 22.44 -5.65 -9.44
CA ASN A 11 22.95 -6.63 -8.48
C ASN A 11 23.66 -5.92 -7.31
N ASN A 12 23.43 -6.40 -6.09
CA ASN A 12 23.83 -5.81 -4.81
C ASN A 12 23.23 -4.44 -4.49
N GLU A 13 22.19 -4.01 -5.20
CA GLU A 13 21.56 -2.72 -4.91
C GLU A 13 20.94 -2.68 -3.51
N ILE A 14 21.11 -1.54 -2.84
CA ILE A 14 20.61 -1.31 -1.47
C ILE A 14 19.32 -0.51 -1.52
N PHE A 15 18.28 -1.08 -0.91
CA PHE A 15 16.98 -0.44 -0.72
C PHE A 15 16.82 0.02 0.73
N THR A 16 16.10 1.14 0.91
CA THR A 16 15.77 1.69 2.24
C THR A 16 14.31 1.47 2.64
N TYR A 17 13.57 0.74 1.81
CA TYR A 17 12.16 0.38 1.95
C TYR A 17 11.97 -1.07 1.47
N SER A 18 10.97 -1.77 2.00
CA SER A 18 10.83 -3.23 1.81
C SER A 18 10.03 -3.63 0.58
N THR A 19 8.92 -2.94 0.28
CA THR A 19 8.11 -3.24 -0.90
C THR A 19 8.70 -2.59 -2.14
N ILE A 20 9.10 -3.37 -3.13
CA ILE A 20 9.74 -2.86 -4.34
C ILE A 20 9.01 -3.31 -5.61
N LEU A 21 9.07 -2.47 -6.65
CA LEU A 21 8.66 -2.80 -7.99
C LEU A 21 9.90 -3.17 -8.80
N ILE A 22 9.91 -4.34 -9.40
CA ILE A 22 10.95 -4.79 -10.33
C ILE A 22 10.36 -4.76 -11.73
N LYS A 23 11.07 -4.15 -12.66
CA LYS A 23 10.73 -4.07 -14.08
C LYS A 23 11.80 -4.78 -14.89
N GLY A 24 11.37 -5.48 -15.92
CA GLY A 24 12.30 -6.10 -16.84
C GLY A 24 11.68 -6.43 -18.19
N SER A 25 12.52 -6.94 -19.06
CA SER A 25 12.16 -7.44 -20.38
C SER A 25 12.80 -8.79 -20.63
N VAL A 26 12.16 -9.58 -21.49
CA VAL A 26 12.70 -10.87 -21.94
C VAL A 26 12.89 -10.86 -23.45
N ASN A 27 13.89 -11.57 -23.94
CA ASN A 27 14.11 -11.78 -25.37
C ASN A 27 13.93 -13.27 -25.72
N ILE A 28 12.72 -13.77 -25.44
CA ILE A 28 12.34 -15.17 -25.68
C ILE A 28 10.96 -15.15 -26.34
N HIS A 29 10.81 -15.90 -27.42
CA HIS A 29 9.54 -16.08 -28.11
C HIS A 29 8.73 -17.17 -27.40
N ASN A 30 7.40 -17.03 -27.37
CA ASN A 30 6.41 -18.00 -26.88
C ASN A 30 6.26 -18.21 -25.36
N GLU A 31 7.03 -17.54 -24.51
CA GLU A 31 6.85 -17.61 -23.05
C GLU A 31 5.94 -16.49 -22.54
N SER A 32 4.87 -16.86 -21.83
CA SER A 32 3.86 -15.91 -21.32
C SER A 32 4.05 -15.56 -19.84
N SER A 33 4.96 -16.23 -19.13
CA SER A 33 5.16 -16.02 -17.70
C SER A 33 6.63 -16.11 -17.29
N ILE A 34 6.97 -15.36 -16.24
CA ILE A 34 8.27 -15.40 -15.56
C ILE A 34 8.05 -15.83 -14.11
N ILE A 35 8.89 -16.74 -13.63
CA ILE A 35 8.89 -17.22 -12.25
C ILE A 35 9.92 -16.43 -11.46
N LEU A 36 9.55 -15.96 -10.28
CA LEU A 36 10.47 -15.39 -9.31
C LEU A 36 10.50 -16.26 -8.06
N LYS A 37 11.68 -16.81 -7.74
CA LYS A 37 11.96 -17.42 -6.44
C LYS A 37 12.75 -16.45 -5.58
N HIS A 38 12.28 -16.21 -4.37
CA HIS A 38 12.88 -15.29 -3.41
C HIS A 38 13.43 -16.08 -2.23
N TYR A 39 14.71 -15.88 -1.92
CA TYR A 39 15.41 -16.52 -0.82
C TYR A 39 15.93 -15.46 0.16
N SER A 40 15.93 -15.83 1.43
CA SER A 40 16.53 -15.03 2.51
C SER A 40 18.05 -15.16 2.56
N ASN A 41 18.67 -14.38 3.44
CA ASN A 41 20.11 -14.37 3.70
C ASN A 41 20.72 -15.74 4.06
N ASN A 42 19.93 -16.66 4.65
CA ASN A 42 20.40 -17.99 5.04
C ASN A 42 20.07 -19.08 3.99
N GLY A 43 19.61 -18.68 2.80
CA GLY A 43 19.26 -19.61 1.72
C GLY A 43 17.87 -20.23 1.83
N LYS A 44 17.08 -19.94 2.88
CA LYS A 44 15.68 -20.38 2.97
C LYS A 44 14.85 -19.70 1.89
N GLN A 45 14.13 -20.50 1.08
CA GLN A 45 13.13 -19.99 0.14
C GLN A 45 11.98 -19.36 0.92
N LEU A 46 11.74 -18.07 0.67
CA LEU A 46 10.70 -17.26 1.30
C LEU A 46 9.40 -17.31 0.51
N ALA A 47 9.49 -17.25 -0.82
CA ALA A 47 8.34 -17.22 -1.71
C ALA A 47 8.70 -17.68 -3.13
N GLU A 48 7.69 -18.12 -3.85
CA GLU A 48 7.71 -18.35 -5.30
C GLU A 48 6.46 -17.70 -5.90
N SER A 49 6.63 -16.99 -7.01
CA SER A 49 5.53 -16.26 -7.66
C SER A 49 5.67 -16.29 -9.18
N HIS A 50 4.52 -16.25 -9.86
CA HIS A 50 4.42 -16.29 -11.32
C HIS A 50 3.85 -14.97 -11.82
N TRP A 51 4.47 -14.38 -12.83
CA TRP A 51 4.09 -13.07 -13.34
C TRP A 51 3.97 -13.10 -14.85
N ALA A 52 2.92 -12.45 -15.36
CA ALA A 52 2.68 -12.36 -16.79
C ALA A 52 3.80 -11.57 -17.49
N VAL A 53 4.18 -12.06 -18.67
CA VAL A 53 5.02 -11.36 -19.64
C VAL A 53 4.12 -10.86 -20.75
N ILE A 54 4.02 -9.54 -20.90
CA ILE A 54 3.16 -8.91 -21.91
C ILE A 54 4.05 -8.02 -22.78
N LYS A 55 4.01 -8.25 -24.10
CA LYS A 55 4.87 -7.55 -25.08
C LYS A 55 6.35 -7.57 -24.64
N ASN A 56 6.85 -8.75 -24.27
CA ASN A 56 8.22 -9.00 -23.83
C ASN A 56 8.64 -8.23 -22.57
N LYS A 57 7.69 -7.73 -21.77
CA LYS A 57 7.95 -6.98 -20.53
C LYS A 57 7.22 -7.61 -19.36
N PHE A 58 7.81 -7.49 -18.18
CA PHE A 58 7.20 -7.93 -16.92
C PHE A 58 7.38 -6.87 -15.83
N LYS A 59 6.50 -6.95 -14.84
CA LYS A 59 6.54 -6.16 -13.60
C LYS A 59 6.28 -7.10 -12.44
N ILE A 60 7.08 -7.01 -11.39
CA ILE A 60 7.01 -7.89 -10.22
C ILE A 60 7.04 -7.01 -8.97
N ILE A 61 6.13 -7.24 -8.04
CA ILE A 61 6.13 -6.59 -6.73
C ILE A 61 6.56 -7.61 -5.67
N ILE A 62 7.55 -7.27 -4.86
CA ILE A 62 8.00 -8.14 -3.75
C ILE A 62 8.21 -7.36 -2.45
N GLU A 63 8.15 -8.08 -1.34
CA GLU A 63 8.53 -7.59 -0.02
C GLU A 63 9.91 -8.14 0.37
N LEU A 64 10.92 -7.28 0.42
CA LEU A 64 12.27 -7.64 0.89
C LEU A 64 12.29 -7.88 2.40
N LYS A 65 13.10 -8.84 2.84
CA LYS A 65 13.45 -9.03 4.26
C LYS A 65 14.70 -8.23 4.60
N ILE A 66 14.85 -7.83 5.86
CA ILE A 66 16.04 -7.09 6.31
C ILE A 66 17.29 -7.91 5.97
N GLY A 67 18.31 -7.24 5.42
CA GLY A 67 19.55 -7.87 4.97
C GLY A 67 19.49 -8.34 3.52
N ASP A 68 20.18 -9.45 3.23
CA ASP A 68 20.35 -9.97 1.89
C ASP A 68 19.10 -10.74 1.40
N ASN A 69 18.70 -10.46 0.17
CA ASN A 69 17.59 -11.09 -0.54
C ASN A 69 18.09 -11.61 -1.88
N MET A 70 18.14 -12.92 -2.06
CA MET A 70 18.52 -13.53 -3.33
C MET A 70 17.26 -13.75 -4.17
N LEU A 71 17.28 -13.26 -5.40
CA LEU A 71 16.18 -13.33 -6.35
C LEU A 71 16.63 -14.15 -7.56
N VAL A 72 15.86 -15.20 -7.87
CA VAL A 72 16.10 -16.09 -9.00
C VAL A 72 14.93 -15.97 -9.97
N PHE A 73 15.17 -15.32 -11.09
CA PHE A 73 14.20 -15.19 -12.19
C PHE A 73 14.37 -16.36 -13.14
N LYS A 74 13.26 -17.02 -13.52
CA LYS A 74 13.26 -18.14 -14.47
C LYS A 74 12.21 -17.95 -15.55
N ILE A 75 12.59 -18.22 -16.79
CA ILE A 75 11.67 -18.27 -17.95
C ILE A 75 12.21 -19.30 -18.95
N GLY A 76 11.42 -20.32 -19.26
CA GLY A 76 11.92 -21.53 -19.94
C GLY A 76 13.16 -22.09 -19.23
N ASN A 77 14.27 -22.26 -19.98
CA ASN A 77 15.56 -22.74 -19.46
C ASN A 77 16.48 -21.61 -18.95
N GLU A 78 16.05 -20.36 -19.06
CA GLU A 78 16.88 -19.22 -18.68
C GLU A 78 16.74 -18.89 -17.21
N VAL A 79 17.87 -18.59 -16.58
CA VAL A 79 17.94 -18.23 -15.16
C VAL A 79 18.78 -16.98 -15.00
N LEU A 80 18.24 -15.99 -14.29
CA LEU A 80 18.98 -14.80 -13.87
C LEU A 80 18.93 -14.71 -12.34
N ASN A 81 20.11 -14.61 -11.73
CA ASN A 81 20.26 -14.39 -10.31
C ASN A 81 20.61 -12.92 -10.04
N THR A 82 19.96 -12.31 -9.06
CA THR A 82 20.36 -10.99 -8.54
C THR A 82 20.19 -10.98 -7.04
N LYS A 83 21.10 -10.29 -6.34
CA LYS A 83 21.01 -10.06 -4.91
C LYS A 83 20.61 -8.63 -4.65
N LEU A 84 19.61 -8.41 -3.80
CA LEU A 84 19.24 -7.09 -3.30
C LEU A 84 19.46 -7.04 -1.79
N VAL A 85 19.75 -5.86 -1.25
CA VAL A 85 19.97 -5.68 0.19
C VAL A 85 18.96 -4.68 0.71
N TYR A 86 18.15 -5.07 1.70
CA TYR A 86 17.27 -4.13 2.39
C TYR A 86 17.88 -3.69 3.71
N LYS A 87 18.18 -2.39 3.83
CA LYS A 87 18.61 -1.74 5.07
C LYS A 87 17.60 -0.67 5.43
N GLN A 88 16.83 -0.90 6.51
CA GLN A 88 15.88 0.09 6.98
C GLN A 88 16.61 1.41 7.27
N ARG A 89 16.03 2.53 6.78
CA ARG A 89 16.60 3.85 7.04
C ARG A 89 16.54 4.17 8.53
N VAL A 90 17.64 4.64 9.10
CA VAL A 90 17.66 5.22 10.44
C VAL A 90 17.22 6.68 10.32
N THR A 91 16.02 6.99 10.79
CA THR A 91 15.45 8.35 10.76
C THR A 91 14.33 8.47 11.80
N ASN A 92 14.18 9.66 12.38
CA ASN A 92 13.03 10.02 13.21
C ASN A 92 11.84 10.54 12.36
N TYR A 93 12.08 10.79 11.07
CA TYR A 93 11.08 11.31 10.14
C TYR A 93 10.27 10.20 9.48
N THR A 94 8.99 10.08 9.84
CA THR A 94 8.12 8.97 9.39
C THR A 94 6.74 9.43 8.92
N VAL A 95 6.12 8.61 8.09
CA VAL A 95 4.68 8.63 7.81
C VAL A 95 4.03 7.50 8.60
N CYS A 96 3.10 7.85 9.47
CA CYS A 96 2.36 6.95 10.33
C CYS A 96 0.96 6.69 9.74
N PRO A 97 0.67 5.46 9.29
CA PRO A 97 -0.70 5.07 8.99
C PRO A 97 -1.54 5.00 10.27
N VAL A 98 -2.78 5.49 10.23
CA VAL A 98 -3.68 5.54 11.39
C VAL A 98 -5.09 5.14 10.97
N TYR A 99 -5.74 4.33 11.80
CA TYR A 99 -7.15 3.97 11.70
C TYR A 99 -7.89 4.52 12.92
N ILE A 100 -8.83 5.42 12.69
CA ILE A 100 -9.53 6.19 13.73
C ILE A 100 -10.93 5.62 13.91
N ILE A 101 -11.24 5.21 15.14
CA ILE A 101 -12.53 4.66 15.53
C ILE A 101 -13.28 5.69 16.37
N CYS A 102 -14.51 6.02 15.97
CA CYS A 102 -15.40 6.89 16.74
C CYS A 102 -15.85 6.23 18.06
N ALA A 103 -16.19 7.02 19.05
CA ALA A 103 -16.53 6.55 20.40
C ALA A 103 -17.71 5.55 20.43
N ASP A 104 -18.67 5.72 19.52
CA ASP A 104 -19.89 4.92 19.37
C ASP A 104 -19.85 3.96 18.17
N HIS A 105 -18.66 3.61 17.69
CA HIS A 105 -18.45 2.73 16.54
C HIS A 105 -17.63 1.49 16.90
N ASP A 106 -17.99 0.33 16.33
CA ASP A 106 -17.28 -0.94 16.55
C ASP A 106 -15.95 -1.03 15.77
N GLY A 107 -15.70 -0.06 14.90
CA GLY A 107 -14.48 0.05 14.10
C GLY A 107 -14.52 -0.76 12.80
N ARG A 108 -15.61 -1.45 12.47
CA ARG A 108 -15.70 -2.20 11.22
C ARG A 108 -15.98 -1.24 10.06
N PHE A 109 -15.18 -1.29 9.01
CA PHE A 109 -15.44 -0.47 7.82
C PHE A 109 -16.57 -1.09 6.98
N GLN A 110 -17.16 -0.32 6.08
CA GLN A 110 -18.18 -0.85 5.18
C GLN A 110 -17.55 -1.76 4.11
N ALA A 111 -18.12 -2.96 3.91
CA ALA A 111 -17.63 -3.94 2.94
C ALA A 111 -18.78 -4.83 2.44
N PRO A 112 -18.59 -5.58 1.33
CA PRO A 112 -19.57 -6.57 0.88
C PRO A 112 -19.89 -7.62 1.95
N VAL A 113 -21.05 -8.27 1.81
CA VAL A 113 -21.43 -9.41 2.65
C VAL A 113 -20.35 -10.49 2.56
N ASN A 114 -20.02 -11.12 3.69
CA ASN A 114 -18.98 -12.15 3.84
C ASN A 114 -17.53 -11.68 3.60
N HIS A 115 -17.27 -10.39 3.44
CA HIS A 115 -15.91 -9.87 3.44
C HIS A 115 -15.44 -9.53 4.85
N ASP A 116 -14.17 -9.78 5.14
CA ASP A 116 -13.57 -9.37 6.41
C ASP A 116 -13.49 -7.83 6.46
N ASN A 117 -14.29 -7.23 7.32
CA ASN A 117 -14.29 -5.80 7.57
C ASN A 117 -13.81 -5.42 8.97
N SER A 118 -13.04 -6.30 9.60
CA SER A 118 -12.48 -6.07 10.92
C SER A 118 -11.50 -4.89 10.95
N VAL A 119 -11.29 -4.35 12.16
CA VAL A 119 -10.25 -3.34 12.44
C VAL A 119 -8.87 -3.82 12.00
N GLN A 120 -8.57 -5.10 12.23
CA GLN A 120 -7.28 -5.68 11.83
C GLN A 120 -7.12 -5.67 10.31
N ASN A 121 -8.16 -6.05 9.56
CA ASN A 121 -8.08 -6.04 8.11
C ASN A 121 -7.98 -4.62 7.55
N ALA A 122 -8.67 -3.64 8.16
CA ALA A 122 -8.50 -2.23 7.82
C ALA A 122 -7.04 -1.80 7.96
N CYS A 123 -6.41 -2.13 9.10
CA CYS A 123 -5.01 -1.83 9.37
C CYS A 123 -4.07 -2.52 8.37
N ASN A 124 -4.34 -3.77 8.00
CA ASN A 124 -3.55 -4.50 7.01
C ASN A 124 -3.61 -3.80 5.62
N LYS A 125 -4.82 -3.46 5.16
CA LYS A 125 -5.05 -2.75 3.89
C LYS A 125 -4.37 -1.38 3.87
N ILE A 126 -4.51 -0.59 4.94
CA ILE A 126 -3.90 0.73 5.07
C ILE A 126 -2.37 0.62 5.10
N THR A 127 -1.82 -0.34 5.84
CA THR A 127 -0.37 -0.58 5.92
C THR A 127 0.19 -0.95 4.56
N LEU A 128 -0.45 -1.90 3.85
CA LEU A 128 -0.01 -2.32 2.53
C LEU A 128 -0.09 -1.16 1.52
N CYS A 129 -1.20 -0.45 1.47
CA CYS A 129 -1.35 0.71 0.58
C CYS A 129 -0.29 1.79 0.85
N SER A 130 0.01 2.06 2.13
CA SER A 130 1.09 3.00 2.51
C SER A 130 2.45 2.57 1.94
N LYS A 131 2.76 1.27 1.99
CA LYS A 131 3.99 0.71 1.38
C LYS A 131 3.96 0.78 -0.15
N LEU A 132 2.81 0.57 -0.80
CA LEU A 132 2.68 0.71 -2.25
C LEU A 132 2.88 2.15 -2.71
N ILE A 133 2.37 3.14 -1.96
CA ILE A 133 2.63 4.57 -2.22
C ILE A 133 4.13 4.89 -2.02
N GLN A 134 4.74 4.36 -0.96
CA GLN A 134 6.19 4.50 -0.71
C GLN A 134 7.02 3.94 -1.88
N MET A 135 6.68 2.74 -2.35
CA MET A 135 7.29 2.09 -3.52
C MET A 135 7.13 2.91 -4.79
N LEU A 136 5.89 3.32 -5.10
CA LEU A 136 5.58 4.10 -6.30
C LEU A 136 6.33 5.43 -6.29
N THR A 137 6.39 6.11 -5.14
CA THR A 137 7.14 7.36 -4.97
C THR A 137 8.62 7.15 -5.29
N ALA A 138 9.24 6.10 -4.75
CA ALA A 138 10.64 5.79 -5.03
C ALA A 138 10.89 5.53 -6.53
N GLU A 139 9.98 4.79 -7.17
CA GLU A 139 10.07 4.50 -8.61
C GLU A 139 9.92 5.76 -9.45
N LYS A 140 8.97 6.65 -9.12
CA LYS A 140 8.78 7.91 -9.85
C LYS A 140 9.94 8.88 -9.67
N MET A 141 10.55 8.91 -8.49
CA MET A 141 11.78 9.68 -8.26
C MET A 141 12.95 9.14 -9.08
N TYR A 142 13.08 7.81 -9.18
CA TYR A 142 14.09 7.15 -9.99
C TYR A 142 13.91 7.42 -11.49
N GLU A 143 12.68 7.30 -12.01
CA GLU A 143 12.33 7.62 -13.41
C GLU A 143 12.67 9.07 -13.80
N LYS A 144 12.77 9.98 -12.82
CA LYS A 144 13.13 11.39 -13.02
C LYS A 144 14.60 11.71 -12.73
N GLY A 145 15.43 10.71 -12.42
CA GLY A 145 16.87 10.90 -12.20
C GLY A 145 17.25 11.34 -10.79
N PHE A 146 16.31 11.36 -9.83
CA PHE A 146 16.60 11.74 -8.43
C PHE A 146 17.06 10.57 -7.55
N GLY A 147 17.19 9.38 -8.14
CA GLY A 147 17.41 8.11 -7.43
C GLY A 147 16.14 7.59 -6.75
N LYS A 148 16.23 6.43 -6.09
CA LYS A 148 15.11 5.75 -5.41
C LYS A 148 14.76 6.39 -4.06
N LYS A 149 14.48 7.70 -4.07
CA LYS A 149 14.13 8.49 -2.87
C LYS A 149 12.65 8.34 -2.53
N THR A 150 12.38 8.05 -1.27
CA THR A 150 11.02 7.99 -0.72
C THR A 150 11.03 8.30 0.78
N PHE A 151 9.85 8.47 1.35
CA PHE A 151 9.62 8.67 2.79
C PHE A 151 9.70 7.34 3.55
N GLN A 152 9.86 7.37 4.87
CA GLN A 152 9.81 6.17 5.71
C GLN A 152 8.39 5.95 6.23
N VAL A 153 7.79 4.79 5.94
CA VAL A 153 6.50 4.37 6.50
C VAL A 153 6.73 3.60 7.80
N GLU A 154 5.91 3.83 8.82
CA GLU A 154 5.93 3.01 10.04
C GLU A 154 5.42 1.59 9.76
N LYS A 155 5.90 0.60 10.53
CA LYS A 155 5.66 -0.82 10.21
C LYS A 155 4.18 -1.22 10.26
N GLU A 156 3.41 -0.58 11.14
CA GLU A 156 2.03 -0.96 11.43
C GLU A 156 1.13 0.27 11.46
N CYS A 157 -0.12 0.08 11.02
CA CYS A 157 -1.19 1.05 11.19
C CYS A 157 -1.57 1.16 12.67
N ARG A 158 -1.63 2.39 13.20
CA ARG A 158 -2.03 2.63 14.58
C ARG A 158 -3.54 2.78 14.69
N ILE A 159 -4.14 2.11 15.67
CA ILE A 159 -5.55 2.26 15.99
C ILE A 159 -5.68 3.38 17.03
N ILE A 160 -6.54 4.36 16.75
CA ILE A 160 -6.83 5.46 17.67
C ILE A 160 -8.33 5.52 17.90
N LYS A 161 -8.74 5.63 19.16
CA LYS A 161 -10.13 5.90 19.52
C LYS A 161 -10.30 7.40 19.70
N SER A 162 -11.15 8.00 18.88
CA SER A 162 -11.54 9.41 19.03
C SER A 162 -12.72 9.52 19.99
N SER A 163 -12.83 10.65 20.68
CA SER A 163 -14.02 10.94 21.49
C SER A 163 -15.22 11.41 20.66
N LEU A 164 -15.05 11.66 19.36
CA LEU A 164 -16.15 11.99 18.46
C LEU A 164 -17.09 10.80 18.27
N THR A 165 -18.39 11.09 18.26
CA THR A 165 -19.42 10.12 17.84
C THR A 165 -19.61 10.16 16.33
N ARG A 166 -20.17 9.11 15.73
CA ARG A 166 -20.54 9.08 14.32
C ARG A 166 -21.47 10.22 13.95
N ARG A 167 -22.49 10.46 14.79
CA ARG A 167 -23.43 11.57 14.58
C ARG A 167 -22.68 12.90 14.52
N THR A 168 -21.71 13.11 15.39
CA THR A 168 -20.89 14.33 15.37
C THR A 168 -20.07 14.42 14.08
N VAL A 169 -19.40 13.33 13.68
CA VAL A 169 -18.61 13.27 12.43
C VAL A 169 -19.47 13.55 11.20
N PHE A 170 -20.68 12.98 11.12
CA PHE A 170 -21.56 13.11 9.95
C PHE A 170 -22.11 14.53 9.77
N ASN A 171 -22.24 15.29 10.87
CA ASN A 171 -22.76 16.66 10.85
C ASN A 171 -21.66 17.73 10.87
N MET A 172 -20.38 17.35 10.99
CA MET A 172 -19.27 18.30 11.07
C MET A 172 -18.76 18.66 9.68
N HIS A 173 -18.49 19.94 9.44
CA HIS A 173 -17.81 20.38 8.22
C HIS A 173 -16.43 19.69 8.10
N PRO A 174 -16.03 19.20 6.90
CA PRO A 174 -14.79 18.43 6.72
C PRO A 174 -13.54 19.11 7.29
N GLU A 175 -13.41 20.44 7.13
CA GLU A 175 -12.27 21.20 7.66
C GLU A 175 -12.24 21.20 9.19
N LYS A 176 -13.40 21.31 9.85
CA LYS A 176 -13.48 21.27 11.32
C LYS A 176 -13.19 19.88 11.87
N LEU A 177 -13.62 18.85 11.15
CA LEU A 177 -13.28 17.47 11.46
C LEU A 177 -11.77 17.25 11.33
N TRP A 178 -11.17 17.72 10.24
CA TRP A 178 -9.72 17.66 10.04
C TRP A 178 -8.96 18.40 11.14
N GLU A 179 -9.37 19.63 11.50
CA GLU A 179 -8.75 20.40 12.59
C GLU A 179 -8.82 19.64 13.93
N TYR A 180 -9.97 19.06 14.24
CA TYR A 180 -10.18 18.31 15.48
C TYR A 180 -9.25 17.10 15.55
N ILE A 181 -9.27 16.27 14.51
CA ILE A 181 -8.42 15.07 14.44
C ILE A 181 -6.94 15.45 14.39
N ALA A 182 -6.58 16.54 13.70
CA ALA A 182 -5.21 17.05 13.69
C ALA A 182 -4.75 17.36 15.12
N ARG A 183 -5.57 18.03 15.95
CA ARG A 183 -5.24 18.27 17.36
C ARG A 183 -5.07 16.95 18.12
N GLU A 184 -6.01 16.01 18.02
CA GLU A 184 -5.89 14.70 18.69
C GLU A 184 -4.59 13.96 18.34
N LEU A 185 -4.18 13.97 17.06
CA LEU A 185 -2.97 13.27 16.59
C LEU A 185 -1.66 14.03 16.86
N THR A 186 -1.71 15.35 16.92
CA THR A 186 -0.51 16.21 16.97
C THR A 186 -0.24 16.84 18.34
N ASN A 187 -1.12 16.67 19.32
CA ASN A 187 -0.95 17.16 20.70
C ASN A 187 0.26 16.56 21.47
N GLY A 188 1.11 15.75 20.83
CA GLY A 188 2.36 15.21 21.40
C GLY A 188 3.64 15.73 20.75
N GLN A 189 4.79 15.51 21.39
CA GLN A 189 6.12 15.98 20.96
C GLN A 189 6.56 15.52 19.55
N ASN A 190 5.90 14.51 18.98
CA ASN A 190 6.29 13.87 17.71
C ASN A 190 5.76 14.57 16.44
N SER A 191 4.97 15.65 16.55
CA SER A 191 4.33 16.31 15.39
C SER A 191 5.31 16.94 14.39
N LYS A 192 6.55 17.22 14.79
CA LYS A 192 7.59 17.78 13.92
C LYS A 192 8.28 16.75 13.03
N THR A 193 8.36 15.50 13.47
CA THR A 193 9.05 14.43 12.73
C THR A 193 8.08 13.40 12.15
N ARG A 194 6.83 13.37 12.58
CA ARG A 194 5.82 12.44 12.07
C ARG A 194 4.77 13.16 11.23
N LYS A 195 4.44 12.57 10.08
CA LYS A 195 3.25 12.88 9.29
C LYS A 195 2.26 11.73 9.45
N TYR A 196 0.97 12.03 9.40
CA TYR A 196 -0.09 11.05 9.60
C TYR A 196 -0.89 10.84 8.32
N LEU A 197 -1.11 9.57 7.98
CA LEU A 197 -2.04 9.14 6.95
C LEU A 197 -3.18 8.41 7.67
N ALA A 198 -4.28 9.10 7.91
CA ALA A 198 -5.34 8.66 8.80
C ALA A 198 -6.65 8.36 8.06
N PHE A 199 -7.38 7.37 8.55
CA PHE A 199 -8.65 6.90 7.98
C PHE A 199 -9.73 6.82 9.05
N LEU A 200 -10.91 7.38 8.80
CA LEU A 200 -12.07 7.32 9.70
C LEU A 200 -12.87 6.04 9.46
N SER A 201 -13.00 5.19 10.47
CA SER A 201 -13.70 3.89 10.38
C SER A 201 -15.18 4.00 10.02
N CYS A 202 -15.80 5.15 10.30
CA CYS A 202 -17.26 5.32 10.26
C CYS A 202 -17.79 5.85 8.93
N THR A 203 -16.95 5.97 7.90
CA THR A 203 -17.45 6.36 6.57
C THR A 203 -18.45 5.33 6.07
N TYR A 204 -19.62 5.78 5.66
CA TYR A 204 -20.75 4.93 5.36
C TYR A 204 -21.53 5.44 4.15
N TRP A 205 -21.84 4.55 3.23
CA TRP A 205 -22.70 4.76 2.08
C TRP A 205 -24.06 4.11 2.32
N ASP A 206 -25.14 4.87 2.20
CA ASP A 206 -26.50 4.37 2.45
C ASP A 206 -27.27 3.98 1.16
N GLY A 207 -26.59 3.96 0.01
CA GLY A 207 -27.22 3.77 -1.30
C GLY A 207 -27.50 5.08 -2.05
N GLN A 208 -27.44 6.21 -1.37
CA GLN A 208 -27.75 7.52 -1.94
C GLN A 208 -26.74 8.62 -1.54
N ASN A 209 -26.34 8.63 -0.27
CA ASN A 209 -25.49 9.65 0.33
C ASN A 209 -24.28 9.02 1.00
N LEU A 210 -23.16 9.73 0.91
CA LEU A 210 -21.91 9.37 1.56
C LEU A 210 -21.76 10.14 2.88
N HIS A 211 -21.74 9.40 3.98
CA HIS A 211 -21.64 9.93 5.34
C HIS A 211 -20.23 9.79 5.89
N GLY A 212 -19.78 10.79 6.64
CA GLY A 212 -18.49 10.76 7.34
C GLY A 212 -17.28 10.58 6.42
N HIS A 213 -17.41 10.94 5.14
CA HIS A 213 -16.30 10.98 4.22
C HIS A 213 -15.56 12.31 4.32
N VAL A 214 -14.25 12.22 4.15
CA VAL A 214 -13.32 13.35 4.14
C VAL A 214 -12.15 12.96 3.25
N ALA A 215 -11.57 13.93 2.57
CA ALA A 215 -10.35 13.78 1.79
C ALA A 215 -9.57 15.10 1.88
N LEU A 216 -8.94 15.34 3.04
CA LEU A 216 -8.26 16.60 3.33
C LEU A 216 -6.83 16.35 3.75
N GLY A 217 -5.91 17.17 3.21
CA GLY A 217 -4.49 17.10 3.49
C GLY A 217 -3.90 18.48 3.76
N GLY A 218 -3.04 18.57 4.76
CA GLY A 218 -2.33 19.80 5.09
C GLY A 218 -1.39 19.61 6.27
N GLY A 219 -0.38 20.48 6.42
CA GLY A 219 0.53 20.47 7.56
C GLY A 219 1.15 19.10 7.88
N GLY A 220 0.59 18.39 8.85
CA GLY A 220 1.03 17.08 9.34
C GLY A 220 0.08 15.91 9.08
N LEU A 221 -1.10 16.12 8.49
CA LEU A 221 -2.18 15.13 8.43
C LEU A 221 -2.81 15.08 7.03
N ALA A 222 -2.91 13.87 6.49
CA ALA A 222 -3.85 13.52 5.44
C ALA A 222 -4.95 12.63 6.04
N LEU A 223 -6.20 13.10 6.01
CA LEU A 223 -7.36 12.45 6.59
C LEU A 223 -8.31 12.00 5.48
N PHE A 224 -8.63 10.71 5.48
CA PHE A 224 -9.49 10.07 4.49
C PHE A 224 -10.66 9.34 5.14
N GLY A 225 -11.76 9.19 4.40
CA GLY A 225 -12.80 8.23 4.71
C GLY A 225 -12.46 6.82 4.23
N THR A 226 -13.14 5.81 4.76
CA THR A 226 -12.94 4.38 4.42
C THR A 226 -13.90 3.84 3.36
N GLY A 227 -14.63 4.71 2.66
CA GLY A 227 -15.75 4.33 1.79
C GLY A 227 -15.40 3.26 0.74
N CYS A 228 -14.19 3.31 0.17
CA CYS A 228 -13.71 2.32 -0.81
C CYS A 228 -12.62 1.39 -0.26
N LEU A 229 -12.41 1.33 1.06
CA LEU A 229 -11.36 0.49 1.63
C LEU A 229 -11.58 -1.01 1.32
N TYR A 230 -12.84 -1.42 1.08
CA TYR A 230 -13.17 -2.79 0.72
C TYR A 230 -12.52 -3.27 -0.58
N THR A 231 -12.15 -2.37 -1.50
CA THR A 231 -11.50 -2.73 -2.78
C THR A 231 -9.99 -2.90 -2.64
N TRP A 232 -9.39 -2.48 -1.51
CA TRP A 232 -7.94 -2.47 -1.35
C TRP A 232 -7.40 -3.87 -1.02
N PRO A 233 -6.21 -4.24 -1.51
CA PRO A 233 -5.57 -5.48 -1.11
C PRO A 233 -5.17 -5.43 0.37
N SER A 234 -5.29 -6.56 1.06
CA SER A 234 -4.82 -6.73 2.45
C SER A 234 -3.46 -7.42 2.53
N LYS A 235 -3.09 -8.15 1.47
CA LYS A 235 -1.81 -8.87 1.31
C LYS A 235 -1.18 -8.59 -0.05
N LEU A 236 0.12 -8.81 -0.16
CA LEU A 236 0.87 -8.44 -1.37
C LEU A 236 0.42 -9.24 -2.61
N GLU A 237 0.08 -10.51 -2.42
CA GLU A 237 -0.44 -11.41 -3.45
C GLU A 237 -1.81 -10.97 -3.99
N GLU A 238 -2.56 -10.16 -3.24
CA GLU A 238 -3.87 -9.64 -3.63
C GLU A 238 -3.77 -8.36 -4.48
N VAL A 239 -2.59 -7.73 -4.56
CA VAL A 239 -2.43 -6.42 -5.24
C VAL A 239 -2.85 -6.48 -6.70
N LEU A 240 -2.34 -7.45 -7.47
CA LEU A 240 -2.73 -7.60 -8.88
C LEU A 240 -4.19 -8.04 -9.04
N PRO A 241 -4.69 -9.08 -8.33
CA PRO A 241 -6.11 -9.42 -8.35
C PRO A 241 -7.03 -8.23 -8.09
N CYS A 242 -6.72 -7.39 -7.09
CA CYS A 242 -7.51 -6.18 -6.81
C CYS A 242 -7.44 -5.15 -7.94
N PHE A 243 -6.24 -4.88 -8.49
CA PHE A 243 -6.08 -3.88 -9.56
C PHE A 243 -6.68 -4.30 -10.90
N MET A 244 -6.80 -5.61 -11.13
CA MET A 244 -7.37 -6.17 -12.36
C MET A 244 -8.83 -6.61 -12.19
N ASN A 245 -9.43 -6.36 -11.03
CA ASN A 245 -10.81 -6.76 -10.76
C ASN A 245 -11.78 -5.83 -11.51
N MET A 246 -12.52 -6.39 -12.47
CA MET A 246 -13.53 -5.69 -13.26
C MET A 246 -14.96 -5.89 -12.75
N ALA A 247 -15.14 -6.49 -11.56
CA ALA A 247 -16.45 -6.70 -10.97
C ALA A 247 -17.12 -5.34 -10.69
N LYS A 248 -18.36 -5.19 -11.17
CA LYS A 248 -19.16 -3.98 -10.94
C LYS A 248 -19.52 -3.88 -9.46
N VAL A 249 -19.46 -2.67 -8.92
CA VAL A 249 -19.91 -2.36 -7.56
C VAL A 249 -21.43 -2.29 -7.55
N ASP A 250 -22.06 -2.93 -6.56
CA ASP A 250 -23.47 -2.72 -6.26
C ASP A 250 -23.63 -1.37 -5.54
N THR A 251 -24.00 -0.35 -6.30
CA THR A 251 -24.13 1.03 -5.80
C THR A 251 -25.31 1.22 -4.85
N GLY A 252 -26.22 0.24 -4.72
CA GLY A 252 -27.26 0.26 -3.70
C GLY A 252 -26.71 0.02 -2.29
N THR A 253 -25.52 -0.58 -2.15
CA THR A 253 -24.98 -1.01 -0.86
C THR A 253 -23.55 -0.55 -0.58
N LEU A 254 -22.78 -0.19 -1.62
CA LEU A 254 -21.38 0.19 -1.51
C LEU A 254 -21.06 1.44 -2.33
N LEU A 255 -20.09 2.23 -1.86
CA LEU A 255 -19.61 3.41 -2.57
C LEU A 255 -18.79 3.01 -3.80
N ASP A 256 -19.23 3.44 -4.98
CA ASP A 256 -18.44 3.40 -6.20
C ASP A 256 -17.76 4.77 -6.44
N ASP A 257 -16.43 4.81 -6.26
CA ASP A 257 -15.59 5.98 -6.55
C ASP A 257 -14.66 5.72 -7.76
N SER A 258 -15.07 4.85 -8.68
CA SER A 258 -14.32 4.55 -9.91
C SER A 258 -14.31 5.69 -10.92
N CYS A 259 -15.21 6.68 -10.77
CA CYS A 259 -15.40 7.76 -11.73
C CYS A 259 -15.68 7.25 -13.17
N PHE A 260 -16.40 6.13 -13.31
CA PHE A 260 -16.73 5.47 -14.59
C PHE A 260 -15.52 5.01 -15.41
N ARG A 261 -14.40 4.69 -14.74
CA ARG A 261 -13.15 4.23 -15.36
C ARG A 261 -12.91 2.75 -15.20
#